data_AF-A0A855Y7N8-F1
#
_entry.id   AF-A0A855Y7N8-F1
#
_cell.length_a   1.000
_cell.length_b   1.000
_cell.length_c   1.000
_cell.angle_alpha   90.00
_cell.angle_beta   90.00
_cell.angle_gamma   90.00
#
_symmetry.space_group_name_H-M   'P 1'
#
loop_
_entity.id
_entity.type
_entity.pdbx_description
1 polymer ?
#
loop_
_entity_poly.entity_id
_entity_poly.type
_entity_poly.pdbx_seq_one_letter_code
_entity_poly.pdbx_strand_id
1 'polypeptide(L)'
;MNCIAVLPYYKVQREVTGLAQEILQSDRSMILYSDKIVTKYREFNITEVFDMSFRRMGNEGGFFYLHTSTGVYPYMVNIDPKPFIQSFRTMTTQKLT
;
A
#
# COMPACT_ATOMS: atom_id res chain seq x y z
N MET A 1 -7.96 17.31 -6.99
CA MET A 1 -7.98 15.92 -6.50
C MET A 1 -8.03 15.95 -4.98
N ASN A 2 -9.06 15.36 -4.36
CA ASN A 2 -9.16 15.31 -2.91
C ASN A 2 -8.50 14.02 -2.40
N CYS A 3 -7.52 14.16 -1.51
CA CYS A 3 -6.86 13.02 -0.87
C CYS A 3 -7.79 12.44 0.19
N ILE A 4 -8.11 11.14 0.10
CA ILE A 4 -9.01 10.46 1.03
C ILE A 4 -8.22 9.81 2.17
N ALA A 5 -7.12 9.14 1.85
CA ALA A 5 -6.28 8.47 2.84
C ALA A 5 -4.84 8.34 2.34
N VAL A 6 -3.89 8.25 3.28
CA VAL A 6 -2.47 8.01 3.01
C VAL A 6 -1.99 6.83 3.84
N LEU A 7 -1.25 5.92 3.21
CA LEU A 7 -0.60 4.78 3.84
C LEU A 7 0.91 4.85 3.57
N PRO A 8 1.73 5.15 4.59
CA PRO A 8 3.18 5.00 4.53
C PRO A 8 3.56 3.54 4.25
N TYR A 9 4.50 3.35 3.35
CA TYR A 9 5.09 2.05 3.07
C TYR A 9 6.58 2.22 2.82
N TYR A 10 7.34 1.14 2.93
CA TYR A 10 8.77 1.18 2.74
C TYR A 10 9.26 0.07 1.83
N LYS A 11 10.41 0.31 1.20
CA LYS A 11 11.18 -0.72 0.50
C LYS A 11 12.45 -0.97 1.29
N VAL A 12 12.65 -2.22 1.70
CA VAL A 12 13.93 -2.71 2.19
C VAL A 12 14.77 -3.10 0.98
N GLN A 13 15.92 -2.47 0.84
CA GLN A 13 16.99 -2.90 -0.06
C GLN A 13 18.13 -3.41 0.82
N ARG A 14 18.46 -4.69 0.66
CA ARG A 14 19.63 -5.29 1.31
C ARG A 14 20.76 -5.28 0.29
N GLU A 15 21.78 -4.49 0.54
CA GLU A 15 23.02 -4.55 -0.22
C GLU A 15 24.05 -5.31 0.60
N VAL A 16 24.59 -6.38 0.03
CA VAL A 16 25.73 -7.09 0.59
C VAL A 16 26.96 -6.46 -0.05
N THR A 17 27.62 -5.55 0.66
CA THR A 17 28.97 -5.13 0.31
C THR A 17 29.96 -6.07 0.98
N GLY A 18 31.16 -6.23 0.43
CA GLY A 18 32.15 -7.24 0.88
C GLY A 18 32.57 -7.15 2.35
N LEU A 19 32.14 -6.12 3.09
CA LEU A 19 32.43 -5.90 4.51
C LEU A 19 31.17 -5.67 5.39
N ALA A 20 29.98 -5.42 4.81
CA ALA A 20 28.76 -5.17 5.58
C ALA A 20 27.46 -5.43 4.79
N GLN A 21 26.37 -5.72 5.53
CA GLN A 21 25.02 -5.68 4.97
C GLN A 21 24.38 -4.33 5.31
N GLU A 22 24.18 -3.48 4.31
CA GLU A 22 23.46 -2.21 4.48
C GLU A 22 21.97 -2.41 4.22
N ILE A 23 21.14 -1.92 5.15
CA ILE A 23 19.69 -1.94 5.05
C ILE A 23 19.25 -0.52 4.72
N LEU A 24 18.97 -0.24 3.45
CA LEU A 24 18.39 1.03 3.04
C LEU A 24 16.86 0.92 3.11
N GLN A 25 16.25 1.66 4.03
CA GLN A 25 14.80 1.85 4.07
C GLN A 25 14.43 3.12 3.28
N SER A 26 13.75 2.95 2.14
CA SER A 26 13.17 4.08 1.42
C SER A 26 11.73 4.25 1.84
N ASP A 27 11.44 5.31 2.61
CA ASP A 27 10.09 5.70 2.99
C ASP A 27 9.33 6.27 1.80
N ARG A 28 8.07 5.86 1.68
CA ARG A 28 7.19 6.16 0.54
C ARG A 28 5.75 6.29 1.03
N SER A 29 4.90 6.89 0.20
CA SER A 29 3.48 7.06 0.48
C SER A 29 2.63 6.44 -0.62
N MET A 30 1.61 5.70 -0.21
CA MET A 30 0.49 5.29 -1.04
C MET A 30 -0.69 6.20 -0.73
N ILE A 31 -1.28 6.82 -1.75
CA ILE A 31 -2.34 7.81 -1.60
C ILE A 31 -3.60 7.29 -2.28
N LEU A 32 -4.71 7.29 -1.55
CA LEU A 32 -6.04 6.99 -2.05
C LEU A 32 -6.73 8.29 -2.47
N TYR A 33 -7.12 8.37 -3.74
CA TYR A 33 -8.01 9.37 -4.29
C TYR A 33 -9.36 8.74 -4.65
N SER A 34 -10.32 9.57 -5.07
CA SER A 34 -11.67 9.11 -5.46
C SER A 34 -11.71 8.18 -6.67
N ASP A 35 -10.71 8.29 -7.55
CA ASP A 35 -10.63 7.65 -8.86
C ASP A 35 -9.42 6.73 -9.02
N LYS A 36 -8.42 6.84 -8.15
CA LYS A 36 -7.18 6.06 -8.26
C LYS A 36 -6.44 5.90 -6.93
N ILE A 37 -5.50 4.96 -6.93
CA ILE A 37 -4.47 4.81 -5.89
C ILE A 37 -3.11 5.11 -6.52
N VAL A 38 -2.35 6.01 -5.91
CA VAL A 38 -1.01 6.40 -6.39
C VAL A 38 0.03 5.90 -5.40
N THR A 39 1.08 5.27 -5.93
CA THR A 39 2.30 4.88 -5.20
C THR A 39 3.50 5.58 -5.83
N LYS A 40 4.72 5.37 -5.31
CA LYS A 40 5.93 5.97 -5.89
C LYS A 40 6.15 5.64 -7.38
N TYR A 41 5.73 4.46 -7.85
CA TYR A 41 6.04 3.97 -9.21
C TYR A 41 4.83 3.48 -10.00
N ARG A 42 3.63 3.49 -9.43
CA ARG A 42 2.43 2.97 -10.06
C ARG A 42 1.22 3.81 -9.69
N GLU A 43 0.31 3.95 -10.64
CA GLU A 43 -1.06 4.37 -10.41
C GLU A 43 -1.99 3.21 -10.75
N PHE A 44 -3.06 3.05 -9.96
CA PHE A 44 -4.09 2.04 -10.16
C PHE A 44 -5.42 2.76 -10.28
N ASN A 45 -6.16 2.57 -11.37
CA ASN A 45 -7.53 3.09 -11.43
C ASN A 45 -8.36 2.37 -10.39
N ILE A 46 -9.26 3.10 -9.72
CA ILE A 46 -10.04 2.51 -8.63
C ILE A 46 -10.97 1.39 -9.12
N THR A 47 -11.36 1.44 -10.39
CA THR A 47 -12.14 0.39 -11.07
C THR A 47 -11.36 -0.91 -11.27
N GLU A 48 -10.04 -0.87 -11.17
CA GLU A 48 -9.16 -2.03 -11.32
C GLU A 48 -8.78 -2.64 -9.96
N VAL A 49 -9.13 -1.99 -8.83
CA VAL A 49 -8.81 -2.44 -7.47
C VAL A 49 -10.05 -3.04 -6.85
N PHE A 50 -10.02 -4.35 -6.54
CA PHE A 50 -11.20 -5.07 -6.06
C PHE A 50 -11.20 -5.27 -4.54
N ASP A 51 -10.03 -5.44 -3.93
CA ASP A 51 -9.90 -5.60 -2.49
C ASP A 51 -8.51 -5.21 -2.00
N MET A 52 -8.37 -5.10 -0.68
CA MET A 52 -7.13 -4.84 0.03
C MET A 52 -7.03 -5.76 1.24
N SER A 53 -5.87 -6.37 1.43
CA SER A 53 -5.63 -7.21 2.61
C SER A 53 -4.31 -6.89 3.29
N PHE A 54 -4.22 -7.23 4.58
CA PHE A 54 -3.02 -7.05 5.36
C PHE A 54 -2.66 -8.35 6.08
N ARG A 55 -1.39 -8.76 5.95
CA ARG A 55 -0.80 -9.86 6.68
C ARG A 55 0.31 -9.32 7.57
N ARG A 56 0.06 -9.30 8.87
CA ARG A 56 1.08 -8.96 9.89
C ARG A 56 2.22 -9.97 9.85
N MET A 57 3.46 -9.48 9.97
CA MET A 57 4.69 -10.26 10.04
C MET A 57 5.49 -9.83 11.28
N GLY A 58 5.42 -10.66 12.33
CA GLY A 58 6.02 -10.35 13.61
C GLY A 58 5.43 -9.09 14.25
N ASN A 59 6.27 -8.36 14.99
CA ASN A 59 5.84 -7.18 15.75
C ASN A 59 5.99 -5.87 14.97
N GLU A 60 6.87 -5.81 13.97
CA GLU A 60 7.33 -4.55 13.34
C GLU A 60 6.52 -4.09 12.12
N GLY A 61 5.63 -4.94 11.57
CA GLY A 61 4.86 -4.57 10.39
C GLY A 61 4.23 -5.75 9.68
N GLY A 62 4.07 -5.64 8.37
CA GLY A 62 3.55 -6.70 7.53
C GLY A 62 3.44 -6.32 6.06
N PHE A 63 2.84 -7.24 5.29
CA PHE A 63 2.54 -7.01 3.89
C PHE A 63 1.09 -6.52 3.74
N PHE A 64 0.96 -5.33 3.15
CA PHE A 64 -0.27 -4.81 2.58
C PHE A 64 -0.37 -5.22 1.11
N TYR A 65 -1.48 -5.80 0.70
CA TYR A 65 -1.72 -6.29 -0.65
C TYR A 65 -2.82 -5.48 -1.31
N LEU A 66 -2.52 -4.91 -2.48
CA LEU A 66 -3.54 -4.42 -3.41
C LEU A 66 -3.94 -5.55 -4.35
N HIS A 67 -5.20 -5.96 -4.31
CA HIS A 67 -5.76 -6.95 -5.24
C HIS A 67 -6.39 -6.22 -6.42
N THR A 68 -5.83 -6.44 -7.61
CA THR A 68 -6.25 -5.75 -8.82
C THR A 68 -6.60 -6.73 -9.95
N SER A 69 -7.21 -6.23 -11.02
CA SER A 69 -7.52 -7.00 -12.23
C SER A 69 -6.30 -7.60 -12.92
N THR A 70 -5.12 -7.02 -12.74
CA THR A 70 -3.87 -7.45 -13.39
C THR A 70 -2.93 -8.21 -12.45
N GLY A 71 -3.31 -8.38 -11.18
CA GLY A 71 -2.55 -9.15 -10.21
C GLY A 71 -2.59 -8.57 -8.80
N VAL A 72 -1.75 -9.14 -7.94
CA VAL A 72 -1.63 -8.75 -6.53
C VAL A 72 -0.31 -8.03 -6.29
N TYR A 73 -0.36 -6.83 -5.74
CA TYR A 73 0.82 -5.99 -5.49
C TYR A 73 1.10 -5.87 -3.99
N PRO A 74 2.22 -6.45 -3.49
CA PRO A 74 2.61 -6.36 -2.09
C PRO A 74 3.41 -5.09 -1.79
N TYR A 75 3.14 -4.51 -0.62
CA TYR A 75 3.84 -3.36 -0.04
C TYR A 75 4.14 -3.64 1.43
N MET A 76 5.37 -3.37 1.88
CA MET A 76 5.70 -3.49 3.30
C MET A 76 5.27 -2.23 4.04
N VAL A 77 4.51 -2.40 5.11
CA VAL A 77 4.01 -1.32 5.97
C VAL A 77 4.35 -1.64 7.42
N ASN A 78 4.71 -0.61 8.18
CA ASN A 78 5.08 -0.71 9.60
C ASN A 78 3.99 -0.15 10.54
N ILE A 79 2.87 0.32 9.96
CA ILE A 79 1.69 0.78 10.70
C ILE A 79 0.48 -0.11 10.40
N ASP A 80 -0.57 -0.01 11.21
CA ASP A 80 -1.84 -0.68 10.94
C ASP A 80 -2.54 -0.03 9.72
N PRO A 81 -2.72 -0.75 8.59
CA PRO A 81 -3.35 -0.21 7.40
C PRO A 81 -4.89 -0.21 7.47
N LYS A 82 -5.49 -0.70 8.56
CA LYS A 82 -6.95 -0.80 8.72
C LYS A 82 -7.71 0.50 8.40
N PRO A 83 -7.26 1.71 8.81
CA PRO A 83 -7.94 2.95 8.45
C PRO A 83 -7.96 3.22 6.94
N PHE A 84 -6.87 2.87 6.24
CA PHE A 84 -6.78 2.99 4.79
C PHE A 84 -7.74 2.04 4.07
N ILE A 85 -7.81 0.77 4.53
CA ILE A 85 -8.75 -0.24 4.00
C ILE A 85 -10.20 0.19 4.23
N GLN A 86 -10.51 0.72 5.41
CA GLN A 86 -11.85 1.23 5.72
C GLN A 86 -12.23 2.38 4.81
N SER A 87 -11.31 3.34 4.59
CA SER A 87 -11.54 4.47 3.68
C SER A 87 -11.85 4.01 2.26
N PHE A 88 -11.11 3.01 1.75
CA PHE A 88 -11.40 2.40 0.46
C PHE A 88 -12.81 1.78 0.41
N ARG A 89 -13.17 0.96 1.41
CA ARG A 89 -14.48 0.29 1.48
C ARG A 89 -15.63 1.29 1.56
N THR A 90 -15.53 2.30 2.43
CA THR A 90 -16.56 3.33 2.56
C THR A 90 -16.80 4.05 1.23
N MET A 91 -15.73 4.40 0.53
CA MET A 91 -15.82 5.07 -0.77
C MET A 91 -16.41 4.16 -1.85
N THR A 92 -16.05 2.88 -1.90
CA THR A 92 -16.58 1.96 -2.94
C THR A 92 -18.02 1.54 -2.67
N THR A 93 -18.44 1.40 -1.41
CA THR A 93 -19.84 1.14 -1.05
C THR A 93 -20.75 2.31 -1.44
N GLN A 94 -20.31 3.57 -1.24
CA GLN A 94 -21.10 4.75 -1.64
C GLN A 94 -21.35 4.85 -3.15
N LYS A 95 -20.50 4.25 -3.99
CA LYS A 95 -20.67 4.26 -5.45
C LYS A 95 -21.68 3.22 -5.97
N LEU A 96 -22.14 2.29 -5.12
CA LEU A 96 -23.08 1.23 -5.47
C LEU A 96 -24.54 1.58 -5.15
N THR A 97 -24.77 2.75 -4.54
CA THR A 97 -26.08 3.36 -4.23
C THR A 97 -26.32 4.58 -5.08
#